data_AF-A0A8H4WFU6-F1
#
_entry.id   AF-A0A8H4WFU6-F1
#
_cell.length_a   1.000
_cell.length_b   1.000
_cell.length_c   1.000
_cell.angle_alpha   90.00
_cell.angle_beta   90.00
_cell.angle_gamma   90.00
#
_symmetry.space_group_name_H-M   'P 1'
#
loop_
_entity.id
_entity.type
_entity.pdbx_description
1 polymer ?
#
loop_
_entity_poly.entity_id
_entity_poly.type
_entity_poly.pdbx_seq_one_letter_code
_entity_poly.pdbx_strand_id
1 'polypeptide(L)'
;MKGLGKDPYDLEKAMIAYLSQQAVSPRTVLLKAVDNETGDIAGWVLGSFRGFAVEETAEIRDTVPPAATQFISTTSAHTTGKIAPKDQTKKVDIDENDPIKQLEKMTDADMKSRMTKLMPDGTKCMYVSSLCVAPKWQSKGVGSALLQWGIKTLDAAGVFIWVHSSADAWGMYAKYGFRIIGTLDVDLDQYAPASAPDNDGKWGHYVFRYMKRERSQE
;
A
#
# COMPACT_ATOMS: atom_id res chain seq x y z
N MET A 1 8.88 -2.54 -14.62
CA MET A 1 8.25 -1.54 -15.50
C MET A 1 8.55 -0.09 -15.11
N LYS A 2 7.95 0.55 -14.09
CA LYS A 2 8.10 2.01 -13.84
C LYS A 2 9.56 2.53 -13.77
N GLY A 3 10.50 1.75 -13.23
CA GLY A 3 11.93 2.08 -13.23
C GLY A 3 12.64 2.02 -14.60
N LEU A 4 11.93 1.72 -15.69
CA LEU A 4 12.44 1.68 -17.07
C LEU A 4 12.09 2.94 -17.89
N GLY A 5 11.43 3.92 -17.28
CA GLY A 5 11.16 5.21 -17.91
C GLY A 5 12.43 6.03 -18.14
N LYS A 6 12.31 7.14 -18.88
CA LYS A 6 13.45 8.04 -19.19
C LYS A 6 14.12 8.59 -17.92
N ASP A 7 13.33 8.77 -16.85
CA ASP A 7 13.80 9.06 -15.50
C ASP A 7 13.50 7.84 -14.61
N PRO A 8 14.50 7.06 -14.14
CA PRO A 8 14.27 5.84 -13.39
C PRO A 8 13.70 6.13 -11.99
N TYR A 9 12.48 5.62 -11.74
CA TYR A 9 11.76 5.81 -10.48
C TYR A 9 12.43 5.11 -9.27
N ASP A 10 12.93 5.91 -8.33
CA ASP A 10 13.46 5.43 -7.04
C ASP A 10 12.32 5.22 -6.02
N LEU A 11 11.89 3.97 -5.90
CA LEU A 11 10.83 3.56 -4.97
C LEU A 11 11.22 3.78 -3.50
N GLU A 12 12.48 3.61 -3.12
CA GLU A 12 12.91 3.74 -1.72
C GLU A 12 12.86 5.22 -1.29
N LYS A 13 13.48 6.10 -2.08
CA LYS A 13 13.45 7.55 -1.83
C LYS A 13 12.03 8.10 -1.85
N ALA A 14 11.20 7.65 -2.79
CA ALA A 14 9.78 8.02 -2.85
C ALA A 14 9.01 7.54 -1.60
N MET A 15 9.20 6.29 -1.17
CA MET A 15 8.55 5.75 0.02
C MET A 15 9.03 6.40 1.32
N ILE A 16 10.32 6.74 1.45
CA ILE A 16 10.85 7.47 2.61
C ILE A 16 10.24 8.87 2.70
N ALA A 17 10.23 9.62 1.59
CA ALA A 17 9.64 10.95 1.54
C ALA A 17 8.13 10.90 1.86
N TYR A 18 7.42 9.94 1.26
CA TYR A 18 6.00 9.70 1.51
C TYR A 18 5.72 9.35 2.98
N LEU A 19 6.41 8.35 3.54
CA LEU A 19 6.20 7.94 4.93
C LEU A 19 6.57 9.04 5.92
N SER A 20 7.62 9.83 5.67
CA SER A 20 7.98 10.98 6.50
C SER A 20 6.89 12.05 6.51
N GLN A 21 6.33 12.38 5.34
CA GLN A 21 5.21 13.32 5.23
C GLN A 21 3.93 12.79 5.90
N GLN A 22 3.64 11.49 5.73
CA GLN A 22 2.42 10.89 6.28
C GLN A 22 2.52 10.62 7.78
N ALA A 23 3.70 10.35 8.34
CA ALA A 23 3.89 10.08 9.77
C ALA A 23 3.61 11.31 10.65
N VAL A 24 3.79 12.53 10.12
CA VAL A 24 3.45 13.79 10.82
C VAL A 24 2.02 14.29 10.52
N SER A 25 1.25 13.57 9.70
CA SER A 25 -0.11 13.98 9.36
C SER A 25 -1.07 13.70 10.53
N PRO A 26 -1.90 14.66 10.96
CA PRO A 26 -2.87 14.42 12.02
C PRO A 26 -3.93 13.37 11.63
N ARG A 27 -4.14 13.15 10.32
CA ARG A 27 -5.17 12.25 9.75
C ARG A 27 -4.69 10.83 9.45
N THR A 28 -3.52 10.44 9.95
CA THR A 28 -2.94 9.11 9.71
C THR A 28 -2.65 8.38 11.01
N VAL A 29 -2.62 7.05 10.93
CA VAL A 29 -2.04 6.18 11.94
C VAL A 29 -1.04 5.26 11.26
N LEU A 30 0.19 5.29 11.73
CA LEU A 30 1.29 4.43 11.31
C LEU A 30 1.57 3.42 12.42
N LEU A 31 1.36 2.14 12.15
CA LEU A 31 1.78 1.05 13.04
C LEU A 31 2.99 0.35 12.42
N LYS A 32 3.95 -0.01 13.27
CA LYS A 32 5.10 -0.84 12.91
C LYS A 32 5.06 -2.15 13.68
N ALA A 33 5.43 -3.24 13.01
CA ALA A 33 5.75 -4.50 13.66
C ALA A 33 7.25 -4.50 13.97
N VAL A 34 7.61 -4.83 15.20
CA VAL A 34 9.00 -4.89 15.66
C VAL A 34 9.29 -6.30 16.16
N ASP A 35 10.44 -6.83 15.80
CA ASP A 35 10.94 -8.07 16.36
C ASP A 35 11.45 -7.86 17.78
N ASN A 36 10.94 -8.62 18.75
CA ASN A 36 11.26 -8.41 20.17
C ASN A 36 12.69 -8.83 20.55
N GLU A 37 13.32 -9.72 19.77
CA GLU A 37 14.67 -10.20 20.04
C GLU A 37 15.74 -9.25 19.49
N THR A 38 15.59 -8.81 18.23
CA THR A 38 16.58 -7.95 17.56
C THR A 38 16.27 -6.45 17.61
N GLY A 39 15.02 -6.07 17.84
CA GLY A 39 14.54 -4.69 17.65
C GLY A 39 14.33 -4.29 16.18
N ASP A 40 14.54 -5.20 15.23
CA ASP A 40 14.33 -4.96 13.80
C ASP A 40 12.87 -4.61 13.49
N ILE A 41 12.63 -3.68 12.55
CA ILE A 41 11.28 -3.43 12.03
C ILE A 41 10.92 -4.50 10.99
N ALA A 42 9.97 -5.37 11.34
CA ALA A 42 9.48 -6.45 10.48
C ALA A 42 8.54 -5.94 9.37
N GLY A 43 7.86 -4.81 9.59
CA GLY A 43 6.93 -4.21 8.63
C GLY A 43 6.14 -3.04 9.21
N TRP A 44 5.29 -2.43 8.40
CA TRP A 44 4.39 -1.35 8.82
C TRP A 44 3.07 -1.34 8.04
N VAL A 45 2.05 -0.72 8.63
CA VAL A 45 0.82 -0.30 7.96
C VAL A 45 0.58 1.18 8.22
N LEU A 46 0.21 1.91 7.16
CA LEU A 46 -0.24 3.29 7.22
C LEU A 46 -1.73 3.33 6.85
N GLY A 47 -2.56 3.63 7.83
CA GLY A 47 -3.98 3.92 7.66
C GLY A 47 -4.20 5.43 7.56
N SER A 48 -4.91 5.88 6.52
CA SER A 48 -5.29 7.28 6.34
C SER A 48 -6.80 7.45 6.54
N PHE A 49 -7.18 8.33 7.46
CA PHE A 49 -8.55 8.56 7.89
C PHE A 49 -9.17 9.74 7.12
N ARG A 50 -10.37 9.54 6.59
CA ARG A 50 -11.17 10.57 5.90
C ARG A 50 -12.53 10.70 6.57
N GLY A 51 -13.07 11.93 6.60
CA GLY A 51 -14.34 12.26 7.27
C GLY A 51 -14.24 12.42 8.79
N PHE A 52 -13.13 12.03 9.41
CA PHE A 52 -12.86 12.20 10.83
C PHE A 52 -12.30 13.59 11.15
N ALA A 53 -12.64 14.09 12.34
CA ALA A 53 -11.95 15.21 12.97
C ALA A 53 -10.50 14.84 13.34
N VAL A 54 -9.67 15.85 13.65
CA VAL A 54 -8.27 15.61 14.05
C VAL A 54 -8.22 14.92 15.41
N GLU A 55 -9.15 15.29 16.28
CA GLU A 55 -9.35 14.82 17.64
C GLU A 55 -9.79 13.35 17.63
N GLU A 56 -10.81 13.00 16.85
CA GLU A 56 -11.24 11.60 16.63
C GLU A 56 -10.07 10.73 16.10
N THR A 57 -9.22 11.27 15.23
CA THR A 57 -8.07 10.52 14.70
C THR A 57 -6.94 10.40 15.73
N ALA A 58 -6.79 11.38 16.63
CA ALA A 58 -5.85 11.31 17.74
C ALA A 58 -6.29 10.27 18.79
N GLU A 59 -7.57 10.27 19.19
CA GLU A 59 -8.15 9.23 20.07
C GLU A 59 -7.91 7.83 19.49
N ILE A 60 -8.16 7.64 18.19
CA ILE A 60 -7.88 6.39 17.49
C ILE A 60 -6.38 6.04 17.54
N ARG A 61 -5.48 7.01 17.34
CA ARG A 61 -4.01 6.81 17.44
C ARG A 61 -3.60 6.37 18.85
N ASP A 62 -4.24 6.90 19.88
CA ASP A 62 -3.95 6.56 21.28
C ASP A 62 -4.42 5.14 21.65
N THR A 63 -5.30 4.52 20.86
CA THR A 63 -5.65 3.08 20.96
C THR A 63 -4.64 2.13 20.30
N VAL A 64 -3.55 2.63 19.70
CA VAL A 64 -2.48 1.79 19.16
C VAL A 64 -1.73 1.12 20.32
N PRO A 65 -1.65 -0.23 20.37
CA PRO A 65 -0.93 -0.93 21.43
C PRO A 65 0.55 -0.51 21.48
N PRO A 66 1.09 -0.11 22.65
CA PRO A 66 2.45 0.42 22.74
C PRO A 66 3.52 -0.62 22.35
N ALA A 67 3.31 -1.90 22.69
CA ALA A 67 3.94 -3.08 22.10
C ALA A 67 3.27 -4.36 22.62
N ALA A 68 3.55 -5.49 21.96
CA ALA A 68 3.16 -6.88 22.27
C ALA A 68 1.95 -7.44 21.51
N THR A 69 2.24 -8.04 20.35
CA THR A 69 1.43 -9.15 19.83
C THR A 69 2.41 -10.20 19.29
N GLN A 70 2.56 -11.30 20.03
CA GLN A 70 3.45 -12.41 19.69
C GLN A 70 2.86 -13.22 18.53
N PHE A 71 3.68 -13.63 17.57
CA PHE A 71 3.24 -14.50 16.47
C PHE A 71 4.19 -15.67 16.30
N ILE A 72 3.62 -16.88 16.31
CA ILE A 72 4.35 -18.14 16.10
C ILE A 72 4.51 -18.37 14.60
N SER A 73 5.75 -18.56 14.15
CA SER A 73 6.10 -18.72 12.75
C SER A 73 6.01 -20.17 12.28
N THR A 74 5.50 -20.38 11.07
CA THR A 74 5.91 -21.49 10.18
C THR A 74 6.72 -20.94 9.01
N THR A 75 7.54 -21.78 8.37
CA THR A 75 8.83 -21.35 7.78
C THR A 75 8.88 -21.43 6.25
N SER A 76 9.49 -20.43 5.59
CA SER A 76 10.46 -20.62 4.49
C SER A 76 11.18 -19.28 4.18
N ALA A 77 12.30 -19.27 3.44
CA ALA A 77 13.23 -18.14 3.32
C ALA A 77 13.69 -17.85 1.86
N HIS A 78 14.18 -16.61 1.60
CA HIS A 78 15.26 -16.16 0.66
C HIS A 78 15.15 -14.63 0.32
N THR A 79 16.04 -13.88 -0.38
CA THR A 79 17.53 -13.71 -0.45
C THR A 79 17.88 -12.77 -1.65
N THR A 80 18.75 -11.73 -1.67
CA THR A 80 19.00 -10.57 -0.75
C THR A 80 19.99 -9.54 -1.39
N GLY A 81 19.62 -8.25 -1.59
CA GLY A 81 20.52 -7.15 -2.05
C GLY A 81 19.75 -5.92 -2.62
N LYS A 82 20.10 -4.62 -2.54
CA LYS A 82 21.36 -3.81 -2.46
C LYS A 82 21.98 -3.46 -3.85
N ILE A 83 22.46 -2.23 -4.16
CA ILE A 83 22.67 -1.00 -3.34
C ILE A 83 22.79 0.35 -4.15
N ALA A 84 22.15 1.43 -3.65
CA ALA A 84 22.64 2.84 -3.54
C ALA A 84 22.93 3.75 -4.80
N PRO A 85 23.14 5.09 -4.69
CA PRO A 85 22.28 6.05 -5.40
C PRO A 85 22.99 7.25 -6.10
N LYS A 86 22.23 8.08 -6.84
CA LYS A 86 22.59 9.50 -7.09
C LYS A 86 21.39 10.41 -7.41
N ASP A 87 21.57 11.67 -7.09
CA ASP A 87 20.54 12.71 -7.02
C ASP A 87 20.83 13.81 -8.05
N GLN A 88 19.83 14.33 -8.78
CA GLN A 88 19.62 15.78 -8.94
C GLN A 88 18.42 16.17 -9.83
N THR A 89 17.63 17.06 -9.24
CA THR A 89 16.55 17.88 -9.80
C THR A 89 16.91 18.57 -11.12
N LYS A 90 16.16 18.27 -12.19
CA LYS A 90 15.95 19.19 -13.32
C LYS A 90 14.48 19.21 -13.72
N LYS A 91 14.01 20.36 -14.23
CA LYS A 91 12.70 20.47 -14.87
C LYS A 91 12.72 19.59 -16.12
N VAL A 92 11.87 18.57 -16.18
CA VAL A 92 11.79 17.65 -17.32
C VAL A 92 10.66 18.11 -18.23
N ASP A 93 10.97 18.38 -19.50
CA ASP A 93 9.96 18.65 -20.51
C ASP A 93 8.98 17.47 -20.63
N ILE A 94 7.69 17.77 -20.66
CA ILE A 94 6.64 16.74 -20.66
C ILE A 94 6.49 16.19 -22.09
N ASP A 95 7.30 15.19 -22.41
CA ASP A 95 7.04 14.31 -23.55
C ASP A 95 5.77 13.49 -23.28
N GLU A 96 4.66 13.87 -23.91
CA GLU A 96 3.37 13.17 -23.80
C GLU A 96 3.36 11.77 -24.43
N ASN A 97 4.39 11.42 -25.22
CA ASN A 97 4.53 10.11 -25.86
C ASN A 97 5.37 9.10 -25.05
N ASP A 98 5.80 9.44 -23.83
CA ASP A 98 6.47 8.49 -22.94
C ASP A 98 5.45 7.44 -22.45
N PRO A 99 5.59 6.15 -22.82
CA PRO A 99 4.60 5.11 -22.50
C PRO A 99 4.50 4.86 -20.99
N ILE A 100 5.58 5.08 -20.23
CA ILE A 100 5.54 4.99 -18.77
C ILE A 100 4.70 6.15 -18.22
N LYS A 101 4.89 7.40 -18.67
CA LYS A 101 4.04 8.54 -18.24
C LYS A 101 2.56 8.34 -18.62
N GLN A 102 2.27 7.71 -19.74
CA GLN A 102 0.89 7.35 -20.13
C GLN A 102 0.28 6.31 -19.18
N LEU A 103 1.03 5.25 -18.83
CA LEU A 103 0.64 4.27 -17.82
C LEU A 103 0.38 4.94 -16.45
N GLU A 104 1.28 5.82 -16.01
CA GLU A 104 1.12 6.56 -14.75
C GLU A 104 -0.16 7.40 -14.75
N LYS A 105 -0.32 8.27 -15.77
CA LYS A 105 -1.52 9.11 -15.96
C LYS A 105 -2.81 8.31 -15.95
N MET A 106 -2.82 7.12 -16.57
CA MET A 106 -3.99 6.23 -16.60
C MET A 106 -4.26 5.60 -15.22
N THR A 107 -3.23 5.07 -14.54
CA THR A 107 -3.38 4.50 -13.19
C THR A 107 -3.80 5.54 -12.14
N ASP A 108 -3.26 6.76 -12.22
CA ASP A 108 -3.62 7.87 -11.33
C ASP A 108 -5.05 8.36 -11.57
N ALA A 109 -5.51 8.37 -12.84
CA ALA A 109 -6.87 8.74 -13.20
C ALA A 109 -7.90 7.71 -12.69
N ASP A 110 -7.64 6.41 -12.81
CA ASP A 110 -8.52 5.39 -12.24
C ASP A 110 -8.49 5.43 -10.70
N MET A 111 -7.31 5.51 -10.06
CA MET A 111 -7.21 5.66 -8.60
C MET A 111 -8.01 6.88 -8.11
N LYS A 112 -7.87 8.04 -8.76
CA LYS A 112 -8.65 9.25 -8.43
C LYS A 112 -10.16 9.04 -8.63
N SER A 113 -10.56 8.39 -9.72
CA SER A 113 -11.96 8.02 -10.00
C SER A 113 -12.53 7.12 -8.90
N ARG A 114 -11.76 6.14 -8.44
CA ARG A 114 -12.13 5.18 -7.38
C ARG A 114 -12.20 5.85 -6.01
N MET A 115 -11.21 6.66 -5.65
CA MET A 115 -11.22 7.46 -4.42
C MET A 115 -12.40 8.43 -4.36
N THR A 116 -12.78 9.04 -5.49
CA THR A 116 -13.94 9.94 -5.58
C THR A 116 -15.26 9.19 -5.38
N LYS A 117 -15.40 8.00 -5.98
CA LYS A 117 -16.61 7.16 -5.84
C LYS A 117 -16.75 6.51 -4.46
N LEU A 118 -15.64 6.09 -3.86
CA LEU A 118 -15.63 5.41 -2.57
C LEU A 118 -15.68 6.37 -1.39
N MET A 119 -15.13 7.56 -1.56
CA MET A 119 -15.02 8.57 -0.52
C MET A 119 -15.44 9.94 -1.06
N PRO A 120 -16.73 10.18 -1.34
CA PRO A 120 -17.23 11.54 -1.47
C PRO A 120 -17.03 12.31 -0.16
N ASP A 121 -17.04 13.64 -0.21
CA ASP A 121 -16.78 14.46 0.97
C ASP A 121 -17.80 14.22 2.09
N GLY A 122 -17.34 14.25 3.33
CA GLY A 122 -18.09 13.82 4.51
C GLY A 122 -18.07 12.31 4.80
N THR A 123 -17.60 11.46 3.87
CA THR A 123 -17.52 10.01 4.12
C THR A 123 -16.50 9.67 5.20
N LYS A 124 -16.95 9.06 6.30
CA LYS A 124 -16.09 8.48 7.34
C LYS A 124 -15.58 7.10 6.94
N CYS A 125 -14.28 6.95 6.77
CA CYS A 125 -13.61 5.68 6.46
C CYS A 125 -12.09 5.77 6.69
N MET A 126 -11.43 4.61 6.72
CA MET A 126 -9.98 4.52 6.57
C MET A 126 -9.62 3.87 5.23
N TYR A 127 -8.56 4.35 4.59
CA TYR A 127 -7.93 3.66 3.48
C TYR A 127 -6.52 3.22 3.84
N VAL A 128 -6.16 1.99 3.46
CA VAL A 128 -4.81 1.45 3.65
C VAL A 128 -3.91 2.05 2.57
N SER A 129 -3.09 3.01 2.99
CA SER A 129 -2.19 3.79 2.14
C SER A 129 -0.89 3.06 1.83
N SER A 130 -0.39 2.30 2.80
CA SER A 130 0.80 1.46 2.66
C SER A 130 0.64 0.26 3.59
N LEU A 131 0.96 -0.93 3.11
CA LEU A 131 1.18 -2.12 3.95
C LEU A 131 2.43 -2.82 3.40
N CYS A 132 3.49 -2.86 4.19
CA CYS A 132 4.75 -3.45 3.78
C CYS A 132 5.28 -4.39 4.87
N VAL A 133 5.77 -5.55 4.47
CA VAL A 133 6.45 -6.51 5.33
C VAL A 133 7.80 -6.81 4.70
N ALA A 134 8.88 -6.63 5.43
CA ALA A 134 10.22 -6.86 4.90
C ALA A 134 10.42 -8.37 4.62
N PRO A 135 11.14 -8.77 3.54
CA PRO A 135 11.16 -10.14 3.05
C PRO A 135 11.44 -11.24 4.10
N LYS A 136 12.38 -10.98 5.03
CA LYS A 136 12.72 -11.87 6.18
C LYS A 136 11.51 -12.25 7.06
N TRP A 137 10.45 -11.42 7.07
CA TRP A 137 9.24 -11.62 7.90
C TRP A 137 7.95 -11.85 7.10
N GLN A 138 8.04 -11.94 5.76
CA GLN A 138 6.88 -12.27 4.93
C GLN A 138 6.36 -13.69 5.22
N SER A 139 5.10 -13.94 4.91
CA SER A 139 4.38 -15.21 5.18
C SER A 139 4.28 -15.64 6.66
N LYS A 140 4.85 -14.89 7.62
CA LYS A 140 4.75 -15.14 9.08
C LYS A 140 3.57 -14.45 9.77
N GLY A 141 2.56 -14.01 9.01
CA GLY A 141 1.37 -13.33 9.56
C GLY A 141 1.56 -11.86 9.95
N VAL A 142 2.74 -11.26 9.79
CA VAL A 142 3.01 -9.85 10.17
C VAL A 142 2.05 -8.85 9.51
N GLY A 143 1.82 -8.96 8.19
CA GLY A 143 0.90 -8.08 7.46
C GLY A 143 -0.56 -8.24 7.92
N SER A 144 -0.96 -9.47 8.20
CA SER A 144 -2.26 -9.80 8.79
C SER A 144 -2.46 -9.14 10.16
N ALA A 145 -1.45 -9.22 11.03
CA ALA A 145 -1.50 -8.66 12.38
C ALA A 145 -1.64 -7.13 12.37
N LEU A 146 -0.83 -6.46 11.54
CA LEU A 146 -0.90 -5.01 11.33
C LEU A 146 -2.28 -4.58 10.83
N LEU A 147 -2.87 -5.34 9.90
CA LEU A 147 -4.21 -5.09 9.38
C LEU A 147 -5.33 -5.36 10.39
N GLN A 148 -5.20 -6.39 11.23
CA GLN A 148 -6.21 -6.77 12.24
C GLN A 148 -6.49 -5.65 13.24
N TRP A 149 -5.48 -4.91 13.69
CA TRP A 149 -5.71 -3.74 14.55
C TRP A 149 -6.62 -2.72 13.86
N GLY A 150 -6.28 -2.33 12.63
CA GLY A 150 -7.04 -1.33 11.87
C GLY A 150 -8.47 -1.77 11.57
N ILE A 151 -8.67 -3.07 11.33
CA ILE A 151 -10.00 -3.67 11.19
C ILE A 151 -10.81 -3.54 12.50
N LYS A 152 -10.25 -3.96 13.64
CA LYS A 152 -10.96 -3.94 14.93
C LYS A 152 -11.38 -2.52 15.32
N THR A 153 -10.47 -1.56 15.13
CA THR A 153 -10.71 -0.13 15.38
C THR A 153 -11.85 0.42 14.49
N LEU A 154 -11.88 0.05 13.21
CA LEU A 154 -12.89 0.51 12.26
C LEU A 154 -14.26 -0.16 12.46
N ASP A 155 -14.28 -1.45 12.81
CA ASP A 155 -15.51 -2.16 13.19
C ASP A 155 -16.15 -1.50 14.43
N ALA A 156 -15.36 -1.20 15.46
CA ALA A 156 -15.85 -0.52 16.67
C ALA A 156 -16.38 0.90 16.39
N ALA A 157 -15.76 1.62 15.44
CA ALA A 157 -16.23 2.92 14.99
C ALA A 157 -17.36 2.86 13.93
N GLY A 158 -17.82 1.67 13.56
CA GLY A 158 -18.92 1.47 12.60
C GLY A 158 -18.63 1.89 11.15
N VAL A 159 -17.35 2.04 10.79
CA VAL A 159 -16.90 2.60 9.51
C VAL A 159 -16.21 1.56 8.63
N PHE A 160 -16.28 1.74 7.31
CA PHE A 160 -15.65 0.81 6.38
C PHE A 160 -14.16 1.10 6.16
N ILE A 161 -13.43 0.06 5.77
CA ILE A 161 -12.03 0.11 5.36
C ILE A 161 -11.91 -0.31 3.90
N TRP A 162 -11.04 0.35 3.13
CA TRP A 162 -10.73 -0.07 1.75
C TRP A 162 -9.25 0.02 1.43
N VAL A 163 -8.83 -0.69 0.38
CA VAL A 163 -7.44 -0.79 -0.06
C VAL A 163 -7.35 -0.92 -1.57
N HIS A 164 -6.28 -0.37 -2.13
CA HIS A 164 -5.80 -0.70 -3.46
C HIS A 164 -4.74 -1.79 -3.33
N SER A 165 -5.10 -3.03 -3.67
CA SER A 165 -4.27 -4.21 -3.46
C SER A 165 -3.43 -4.54 -4.69
N SER A 166 -2.17 -4.94 -4.45
CA SER A 166 -1.33 -5.63 -5.43
C SER A 166 -1.86 -7.04 -5.76
N ALA A 167 -1.30 -7.62 -6.82
CA ALA A 167 -1.57 -8.99 -7.25
C ALA A 167 -1.23 -10.07 -6.20
N ASP A 168 -0.27 -9.81 -5.32
CA ASP A 168 0.16 -10.78 -4.29
C ASP A 168 -0.62 -10.64 -2.97
N ALA A 169 -1.09 -9.44 -2.66
CA ALA A 169 -1.69 -9.14 -1.36
C ALA A 169 -3.21 -9.41 -1.26
N TRP A 170 -3.94 -9.49 -2.40
CA TRP A 170 -5.41 -9.53 -2.38
C TRP A 170 -5.97 -10.76 -1.64
N GLY A 171 -5.27 -11.90 -1.73
CA GLY A 171 -5.65 -13.13 -1.04
C GLY A 171 -5.50 -13.04 0.50
N MET A 172 -4.65 -12.15 1.00
CA MET A 172 -4.59 -11.81 2.43
C MET A 172 -5.82 -10.98 2.82
N TYR A 173 -6.09 -9.88 2.09
CA TYR A 173 -7.25 -9.02 2.36
C TYR A 173 -8.58 -9.79 2.29
N ALA A 174 -8.74 -10.70 1.33
CA ALA A 174 -9.94 -11.53 1.18
C ALA A 174 -10.26 -12.37 2.44
N LYS A 175 -9.23 -12.93 3.10
CA LYS A 175 -9.38 -13.67 4.37
C LYS A 175 -9.91 -12.82 5.51
N TYR A 176 -9.73 -11.49 5.42
CA TYR A 176 -10.22 -10.51 6.39
C TYR A 176 -11.58 -9.90 6.03
N GLY A 177 -12.29 -10.47 5.06
CA GLY A 177 -13.64 -10.01 4.68
C GLY A 177 -13.66 -8.87 3.66
N PHE A 178 -12.50 -8.45 3.13
CA PHE A 178 -12.48 -7.53 2.00
C PHE A 178 -13.00 -8.21 0.74
N ARG A 179 -13.89 -7.53 0.02
CA ARG A 179 -14.42 -7.96 -1.27
C ARG A 179 -13.91 -7.04 -2.37
N ILE A 180 -13.65 -7.62 -3.55
CA ILE A 180 -13.30 -6.84 -4.73
C ILE A 180 -14.54 -6.04 -5.17
N ILE A 181 -14.38 -4.73 -5.25
CA ILE A 181 -15.41 -3.76 -5.68
C ILE A 181 -15.06 -3.10 -7.02
N GLY A 182 -13.90 -3.43 -7.57
CA GLY A 182 -13.44 -2.96 -8.85
C GLY A 182 -12.06 -3.51 -9.17
N THR A 183 -11.79 -3.65 -10.46
CA THR A 183 -10.47 -3.97 -10.99
C THR A 183 -10.09 -2.94 -12.05
N LEU A 184 -8.79 -2.83 -12.27
CA LEU A 184 -8.21 -2.25 -13.48
C LEU A 184 -7.22 -3.29 -13.98
N ASP A 185 -7.53 -3.88 -15.14
CA ASP A 185 -6.67 -4.83 -15.83
C ASP A 185 -5.83 -4.05 -16.86
N VAL A 186 -4.52 -4.15 -16.75
CA VAL A 186 -3.58 -3.44 -17.62
C VAL A 186 -2.67 -4.44 -18.30
N ASP A 187 -2.79 -4.54 -19.61
CA ASP A 187 -1.77 -5.14 -20.46
C ASP A 187 -0.52 -4.25 -20.43
N LEU A 188 0.50 -4.70 -19.70
CA LEU A 188 1.74 -3.95 -19.51
C LEU A 188 2.59 -3.90 -20.80
N ASP A 189 2.42 -4.85 -21.73
CA ASP A 189 3.19 -4.87 -22.98
C ASP A 189 2.87 -3.66 -23.88
N GLN A 190 1.69 -3.04 -23.73
CA GLN A 190 1.31 -1.80 -24.42
C GLN A 190 2.09 -0.56 -23.94
N TYR A 191 2.65 -0.62 -22.73
CA TYR A 191 3.34 0.50 -22.07
C TYR A 191 4.83 0.22 -21.80
N ALA A 192 5.33 -0.92 -22.29
CA ALA A 192 6.68 -1.39 -22.06
C ALA A 192 7.69 -0.66 -22.99
N PRO A 193 8.68 0.08 -22.47
CA PRO A 193 9.73 0.68 -23.30
C PRO A 193 10.76 -0.34 -23.82
N ALA A 194 10.75 -1.56 -23.29
CA ALA A 194 11.56 -2.70 -23.70
C ALA A 194 10.87 -4.01 -23.30
N SER A 195 11.20 -5.12 -23.96
CA SER A 195 10.72 -6.47 -23.61
C SER A 195 11.07 -6.86 -22.16
N ALA A 196 10.28 -7.76 -21.58
CA ALA A 196 10.58 -8.33 -20.27
C ALA A 196 11.89 -9.15 -20.30
N PRO A 197 12.66 -9.19 -19.19
CA PRO A 197 13.88 -10.01 -19.10
C PRO A 197 13.58 -11.51 -19.02
N ASP A 198 12.34 -11.87 -18.71
CA ASP A 198 11.79 -13.22 -18.56
C ASP A 198 10.47 -13.37 -19.36
N ASN A 199 9.77 -14.48 -19.18
CA ASN A 199 8.42 -14.73 -19.72
C ASN A 199 8.27 -14.46 -21.24
N ASP A 200 9.16 -15.07 -22.05
CA ASP A 200 9.20 -14.92 -23.52
C ASP A 200 9.21 -13.45 -24.02
N GLY A 201 9.78 -12.54 -23.21
CA GLY A 201 9.88 -11.12 -23.53
C GLY A 201 8.62 -10.30 -23.22
N LYS A 202 7.60 -10.90 -22.59
CA LYS A 202 6.30 -10.27 -22.29
C LYS A 202 6.15 -9.91 -20.80
N TRP A 203 5.74 -8.69 -20.52
CA TRP A 203 5.33 -8.23 -19.19
C TRP A 203 3.94 -8.74 -18.81
N GLY A 204 3.06 -8.96 -19.79
CA GLY A 204 1.72 -9.50 -19.59
C GLY A 204 0.78 -8.58 -18.78
N HIS A 205 -0.26 -9.17 -18.21
CA HIS A 205 -1.34 -8.43 -17.56
C HIS A 205 -1.10 -8.20 -16.06
N TYR A 206 -1.22 -6.94 -15.62
CA TYR A 206 -1.27 -6.58 -14.21
C TYR A 206 -2.69 -6.14 -13.80
N VAL A 207 -3.29 -6.89 -12.88
CA VAL A 207 -4.64 -6.61 -12.38
C VAL A 207 -4.59 -5.91 -11.02
N PHE A 208 -4.79 -4.60 -11.04
CA PHE A 208 -5.05 -3.78 -9.86
C PHE A 208 -6.43 -4.14 -9.27
N ARG A 209 -6.51 -4.27 -7.94
CA ARG A 209 -7.74 -4.67 -7.23
C ARG A 209 -8.13 -3.65 -6.18
N TYR A 210 -9.26 -3.01 -6.36
CA TYR A 210 -9.90 -2.19 -5.34
C TYR A 210 -10.75 -3.10 -4.46
N MET A 211 -10.43 -3.13 -3.17
CA MET A 211 -11.09 -4.01 -2.22
C MET A 211 -11.67 -3.20 -1.07
N LYS A 212 -12.94 -3.43 -0.74
CA LYS A 212 -13.64 -2.80 0.39
C LYS A 212 -14.09 -3.88 1.36
N ARG A 213 -13.98 -3.57 2.65
CA ARG A 213 -14.57 -4.33 3.74
C ARG A 213 -15.53 -3.42 4.47
N GLU A 214 -16.81 -3.77 4.45
CA GLU A 214 -17.82 -3.13 5.31
C GLU A 214 -17.57 -3.51 6.78
N ARG A 215 -18.22 -2.80 7.71
CA ARG A 215 -18.23 -3.24 9.11
C ARG A 215 -18.79 -4.65 9.24
N SER A 216 -18.30 -5.40 10.22
CA SER A 216 -18.99 -6.62 10.67
C SER A 216 -20.43 -6.26 11.09
N GLN A 217 -21.40 -7.03 10.59
CA GLN A 217 -22.73 -7.11 11.19
C GLN A 217 -22.64 -8.31 12.14
N GLU A 218 -22.59 -8.05 13.44
CA GLU A 218 -22.70 -9.06 14.48
C GLU A 218 -24.20 -9.39 14.72
#